data_AF-A0A388LZ05-F1
#
_entry.id   AF-A0A388LZ05-F1
#
_cell.length_a   1.000
_cell.length_b   1.000
_cell.length_c   1.000
_cell.angle_alpha   90.00
_cell.angle_beta   90.00
_cell.angle_gamma   90.00
#
_symmetry.space_group_name_H-M   'P 1'
#
loop_
_entity.id
_entity.type
_entity.pdbx_description
1 polymer ?
#
loop_
_entity_poly.entity_id
_entity_poly.type
_entity_poly.pdbx_seq_one_letter_code
_entity_poly.pdbx_strand_id
1 'polypeptide(L)'
;MASTQPTSSPTTSTYTVSVPGSYGWQLLLEMDNTTGKEYVTEHTVATSMHISRRSAVAKIIRTLREDNKEFRSRTEAVGSLRFVDFTSQFETGFIQHNSLLAELSMHDEEDFEMDKNQYVSEKITVPAGERFTLYQLRFDGLGSSAVFNTKSSSPRTIPAGRIECMVEVEAVPPGPPPAAPGPIPEGKYALRTYHGTFVSAKPGGEGASVDLQASCGGFEEWTLVRIRGSIYGLRSCHGTYLRAWPGGEGAKLDLQVDKHNWDAMGWEQFTIVPITKDRFGIRSCHGTYIRACPEGKLDLQVDKHNWASMAWEHIAFQDLQI
;
A
#
# COMPACT_ATOMS: atom_id res chain seq x y z
N MET A 1 -4.54 -48.84 11.83
CA MET A 1 -4.96 -48.26 10.55
C MET A 1 -4.81 -46.76 10.66
N ALA A 2 -3.79 -46.18 10.02
CA ALA A 2 -3.62 -44.72 10.00
C ALA A 2 -4.63 -44.16 9.00
N SER A 3 -5.60 -43.40 9.50
CA SER A 3 -6.54 -42.65 8.66
C SER A 3 -5.82 -41.42 8.11
N THR A 4 -5.48 -41.47 6.82
CA THR A 4 -5.00 -40.29 6.08
C THR A 4 -6.16 -39.32 5.92
N GLN A 5 -6.08 -38.16 6.56
CA GLN A 5 -7.04 -37.08 6.33
C GLN A 5 -6.97 -36.62 4.86
N PRO A 6 -8.12 -36.31 4.23
CA PRO A 6 -8.14 -35.77 2.87
C PRO A 6 -7.53 -34.37 2.87
N THR A 7 -6.48 -34.18 2.07
CA THR A 7 -5.95 -32.86 1.74
C THR A 7 -6.98 -32.12 0.90
N SER A 8 -7.65 -31.12 1.47
CA SER A 8 -8.53 -30.24 0.72
C SER A 8 -7.72 -29.45 -0.30
N SER A 9 -8.07 -29.55 -1.58
CA SER A 9 -7.48 -28.73 -2.63
C SER A 9 -7.71 -27.25 -2.32
N PRO A 10 -6.72 -26.37 -2.53
CA PRO A 10 -6.89 -24.94 -2.34
C PRO A 10 -8.00 -24.40 -3.26
N THR A 11 -8.84 -23.52 -2.71
CA THR A 11 -9.91 -22.88 -3.49
C THR A 11 -9.35 -21.61 -4.12
N THR A 12 -9.22 -21.58 -5.45
CA THR A 12 -8.81 -20.37 -6.17
C THR A 12 -10.03 -19.46 -6.35
N SER A 13 -9.87 -18.16 -6.09
CA SER A 13 -10.89 -17.13 -6.35
C SER A 13 -10.36 -16.12 -7.37
N THR A 14 -11.18 -15.79 -8.37
CA THR A 14 -10.82 -14.83 -9.42
C THR A 14 -11.50 -13.49 -9.17
N TYR A 15 -10.77 -12.39 -9.29
CA TYR A 15 -11.28 -11.02 -9.13
C TYR A 15 -10.94 -10.17 -10.35
N THR A 16 -11.88 -9.32 -10.77
CA THR A 16 -11.64 -8.31 -11.81
C THR A 16 -11.31 -6.98 -11.14
N VAL A 17 -10.12 -6.44 -11.41
CA VAL A 17 -9.61 -5.18 -10.84
C VAL A 17 -9.72 -4.05 -11.84
N SER A 18 -10.39 -3.02 -11.35
CA SER A 18 -10.65 -1.72 -11.94
C SER A 18 -9.54 -0.67 -11.94
N VAL A 19 -8.63 -0.57 -12.91
CA VAL A 19 -7.64 0.52 -12.91
C VAL A 19 -8.07 1.68 -13.82
N PRO A 20 -8.50 2.84 -13.27
CA PRO A 20 -8.81 4.02 -14.07
C PRO A 20 -7.54 4.72 -14.57
N GLY A 21 -7.64 5.36 -15.73
CA GLY A 21 -6.65 6.31 -16.23
C GLY A 21 -7.25 7.30 -17.22
N SER A 22 -6.58 8.44 -17.38
CA SER A 22 -6.93 9.48 -18.33
C SER A 22 -5.98 9.44 -19.53
N TYR A 23 -6.49 9.85 -20.69
CA TYR A 23 -5.64 10.09 -21.84
C TYR A 23 -5.29 11.58 -21.94
N GLY A 24 -4.06 11.89 -22.35
CA GLY A 24 -3.58 13.21 -22.68
C GLY A 24 -2.86 13.20 -24.03
N TRP A 25 -2.90 14.31 -24.76
CA TRP A 25 -2.20 14.44 -26.04
C TRP A 25 -0.88 15.20 -25.85
N GLN A 26 0.18 14.72 -26.49
CA GLN A 26 1.47 15.39 -26.60
C GLN A 26 1.74 15.70 -28.07
N LEU A 27 2.06 16.95 -28.39
CA LEU A 27 2.51 17.33 -29.73
C LEU A 27 3.89 16.70 -30.02
N LEU A 28 4.02 15.91 -31.10
CA LEU A 28 5.29 15.34 -31.52
C LEU A 28 5.93 16.13 -32.66
N LEU A 29 5.13 16.54 -33.63
CA LEU A 29 5.62 17.17 -34.85
C LEU A 29 4.56 18.13 -35.38
N GLU A 30 5.02 19.28 -35.85
CA GLU A 30 4.22 20.25 -36.55
C GLU A 30 4.96 20.73 -37.78
N MET A 31 4.29 20.68 -38.93
CA MET A 31 4.79 21.14 -40.21
C MET A 31 3.81 22.15 -40.77
N ASP A 32 4.31 23.36 -41.02
CA ASP A 32 3.51 24.43 -41.61
C ASP A 32 4.01 24.68 -43.04
N ASN A 33 3.24 24.26 -44.03
CA ASN A 33 3.53 24.47 -45.44
C ASN A 33 2.65 25.57 -46.07
N THR A 34 2.16 26.51 -45.26
CA THR A 34 1.36 27.63 -45.78
C THR A 34 2.15 28.57 -46.71
N THR A 35 3.48 28.47 -46.72
CA THR A 35 4.39 29.33 -47.52
C THR A 35 4.71 28.79 -48.93
N GLY A 36 4.17 27.64 -49.33
CA GLY A 36 4.03 27.29 -50.75
C GLY A 36 5.11 26.40 -51.38
N LYS A 37 5.78 25.52 -50.62
CA LYS A 37 6.71 24.52 -51.19
C LYS A 37 6.33 23.14 -50.74
N GLU A 38 5.88 22.28 -51.64
CA GLU A 38 5.55 20.88 -51.28
C GLU A 38 6.71 20.22 -50.51
N TYR A 39 6.42 19.76 -49.29
CA TYR A 39 7.40 19.04 -48.46
C TYR A 39 7.02 17.56 -48.45
N VAL A 40 7.96 16.73 -48.89
CA VAL A 40 7.89 15.27 -48.71
C VAL A 40 8.89 14.89 -47.65
N THR A 41 8.41 14.24 -46.60
CA THR A 41 9.23 13.81 -45.47
C THR A 41 8.79 12.41 -45.07
N GLU A 42 9.78 11.54 -44.87
CA GLU A 42 9.56 10.16 -44.45
C GLU A 42 9.79 10.10 -42.94
N HIS A 43 8.72 9.74 -42.22
CA HIS A 43 8.80 9.54 -40.78
C HIS A 43 8.42 8.10 -40.45
N THR A 44 9.33 7.42 -39.76
CA THR A 44 9.00 6.17 -39.11
C THR A 44 8.38 6.50 -37.76
N VAL A 45 7.10 6.17 -37.60
CA VAL A 45 6.41 6.31 -36.32
C VAL A 45 6.38 4.93 -35.67
N ALA A 46 7.11 4.80 -34.56
CA ALA A 46 7.03 3.62 -33.72
C ALA A 46 5.90 3.82 -32.70
N THR A 47 4.93 2.91 -32.69
CA THR A 47 3.95 2.82 -31.60
C THR A 47 4.36 1.68 -30.68
N SER A 48 4.81 2.00 -29.48
CA SER A 48 5.20 1.04 -28.45
C SER A 48 4.33 1.21 -27.20
N MET A 49 3.68 0.14 -26.75
CA MET A 49 2.93 0.16 -25.49
C MET A 49 3.82 -0.34 -24.35
N HIS A 50 4.40 0.59 -23.59
CA HIS A 50 5.25 0.26 -22.46
C HIS A 50 4.47 0.28 -21.13
N ILE A 51 4.24 -0.90 -20.56
CA ILE A 51 3.66 -1.08 -19.22
C ILE A 51 4.73 -1.70 -18.34
N SER A 52 5.30 -0.92 -17.42
CA SER A 52 6.23 -1.49 -16.44
C SER A 52 5.46 -2.45 -15.54
N ARG A 53 5.92 -3.70 -15.45
CA ARG A 53 5.41 -4.70 -14.50
C ARG A 53 5.36 -4.14 -13.08
N ARG A 54 6.37 -3.37 -12.67
CA ARG A 54 6.44 -2.75 -11.35
C ARG A 54 5.33 -1.72 -11.12
N SER A 55 5.04 -0.90 -12.13
CA SER A 55 3.95 0.09 -12.07
C SER A 55 2.58 -0.57 -12.10
N ALA A 56 2.39 -1.60 -12.95
CA ALA A 56 1.20 -2.44 -13.02
C ALA A 56 0.86 -3.04 -11.65
N VAL A 57 1.82 -3.77 -11.09
CA VAL A 57 1.71 -4.40 -9.78
C VAL A 57 1.44 -3.37 -8.68
N ALA A 58 2.16 -2.25 -8.66
CA ALA A 58 1.98 -1.25 -7.61
C ALA A 58 0.57 -0.64 -7.61
N LYS A 59 0.01 -0.35 -8.79
CA LYS A 59 -1.34 0.22 -8.91
C LYS A 59 -2.42 -0.82 -8.61
N ILE A 60 -2.26 -2.06 -9.09
CA ILE A 60 -3.19 -3.16 -8.79
C ILE A 60 -3.22 -3.45 -7.28
N ILE A 61 -2.06 -3.53 -6.62
CA ILE A 61 -1.98 -3.69 -5.16
C ILE A 61 -2.67 -2.53 -4.44
N ARG A 62 -2.47 -1.30 -4.92
CA ARG A 62 -3.14 -0.13 -4.34
C ARG A 62 -4.65 -0.22 -4.48
N THR A 63 -5.18 -0.52 -5.68
CA THR A 63 -6.63 -0.65 -5.91
C THR A 63 -7.23 -1.79 -5.09
N LEU A 64 -6.56 -2.95 -5.02
CA LEU A 64 -7.02 -4.09 -4.21
C LEU A 64 -7.02 -3.77 -2.70
N ARG A 65 -6.08 -2.95 -2.22
CA ARG A 65 -6.07 -2.44 -0.84
C ARG A 65 -7.22 -1.47 -0.60
N GLU A 66 -7.51 -0.58 -1.55
CA GLU A 66 -8.65 0.33 -1.49
C GLU A 66 -9.99 -0.46 -1.46
N ASP A 67 -10.06 -1.61 -2.13
CA ASP A 67 -11.21 -2.52 -2.16
C ASP A 67 -11.24 -3.55 -1.00
N ASN A 68 -10.36 -3.42 0.00
CA ASN A 68 -10.29 -4.32 1.17
C ASN A 68 -10.09 -5.81 0.81
N LYS A 69 -9.35 -6.11 -0.25
CA LYS A 69 -8.98 -7.49 -0.61
C LYS A 69 -7.59 -7.81 -0.04
N GLU A 70 -7.53 -8.76 0.89
CA GLU A 70 -6.28 -9.14 1.58
C GLU A 70 -5.34 -9.95 0.68
N PHE A 71 -4.05 -9.62 0.74
CA PHE A 71 -2.94 -10.44 0.24
C PHE A 71 -1.90 -10.54 1.36
N ARG A 72 -1.29 -11.71 1.59
CA ARG A 72 -0.34 -11.89 2.71
C ARG A 72 1.01 -11.25 2.43
N SER A 73 1.35 -11.05 1.16
CA SER A 73 2.58 -10.37 0.76
C SER A 73 2.52 -9.75 -0.64
N ARG A 74 3.45 -8.82 -0.91
CA ARG A 74 3.69 -8.26 -2.25
C ARG A 74 4.06 -9.34 -3.27
N THR A 75 4.80 -10.36 -2.84
CA THR A 75 5.25 -11.49 -3.67
C THR A 75 4.09 -12.38 -4.10
N GLU A 76 3.10 -12.57 -3.23
CA GLU A 76 1.90 -13.37 -3.49
C GLU A 76 0.95 -12.66 -4.47
N ALA A 77 0.72 -11.35 -4.31
CA ALA A 77 -0.04 -10.55 -5.27
C ALA A 77 0.59 -10.55 -6.68
N VAL A 78 1.93 -10.62 -6.75
CA VAL A 78 2.68 -10.69 -8.02
C VAL A 78 2.59 -12.07 -8.67
N GLY A 79 2.61 -13.16 -7.89
CA GLY A 79 2.43 -14.52 -8.39
C GLY A 79 1.01 -14.84 -8.87
N SER A 80 0.02 -14.10 -8.35
CA SER A 80 -1.41 -14.23 -8.64
C SER A 80 -1.90 -13.45 -9.89
N LEU A 81 -1.07 -12.57 -10.45
CA LEU A 81 -1.44 -11.79 -11.63
C LEU A 81 -1.24 -12.63 -12.89
N ARG A 82 -2.32 -13.23 -13.40
CA ARG A 82 -2.27 -14.06 -14.61
C ARG A 82 -2.69 -13.34 -15.88
N PHE A 83 -3.54 -12.32 -15.79
CA PHE A 83 -4.15 -11.72 -16.97
C PHE A 83 -4.39 -10.21 -16.82
N VAL A 84 -4.05 -9.47 -17.87
CA VAL A 84 -4.37 -8.05 -18.03
C VAL A 84 -5.10 -7.90 -19.35
N ASP A 85 -6.39 -7.51 -19.31
CA ASP A 85 -7.14 -7.15 -20.51
C ASP A 85 -7.12 -5.63 -20.71
N PHE A 86 -7.05 -5.24 -21.97
CA PHE A 86 -7.14 -3.85 -22.38
C PHE A 86 -8.39 -3.66 -23.22
N THR A 87 -9.41 -3.07 -22.63
CA THR A 87 -10.63 -2.68 -23.34
C THR A 87 -10.68 -1.16 -23.45
N SER A 88 -10.22 -0.63 -24.58
CA SER A 88 -10.43 0.79 -24.93
C SER A 88 -11.57 0.92 -25.94
N GLN A 89 -12.55 1.77 -25.65
CA GLN A 89 -13.57 2.15 -26.62
C GLN A 89 -13.01 3.18 -27.62
N PHE A 90 -12.24 2.71 -28.60
CA PHE A 90 -11.88 3.52 -29.76
C PHE A 90 -12.83 3.20 -30.91
N GLU A 91 -13.57 4.20 -31.39
CA GLU A 91 -14.48 4.07 -32.55
C GLU A 91 -13.71 3.92 -33.89
N THR A 92 -12.40 4.17 -33.91
CA THR A 92 -11.60 4.17 -35.14
C THR A 92 -11.12 2.77 -35.52
N GLY A 93 -12.03 1.84 -35.84
CA GLY A 93 -11.79 0.62 -36.63
C GLY A 93 -10.73 -0.40 -36.18
N PHE A 94 -9.93 -0.09 -35.17
CA PHE A 94 -8.88 -0.90 -34.56
C PHE A 94 -9.34 -1.30 -33.15
N ILE A 95 -10.46 -2.00 -33.06
CA ILE A 95 -10.76 -2.77 -31.85
C ILE A 95 -9.90 -4.03 -31.94
N GLN A 96 -8.64 -3.95 -31.52
CA GLN A 96 -7.89 -5.15 -31.20
C GLN A 96 -8.25 -5.54 -29.76
N HIS A 97 -9.11 -6.55 -29.62
CA HIS A 97 -9.13 -7.37 -28.41
C HIS A 97 -7.78 -8.11 -28.36
N ASN A 98 -6.80 -7.51 -27.69
CA ASN A 98 -5.53 -8.14 -27.42
C ASN A 98 -5.63 -8.86 -26.07
N SER A 99 -6.31 -10.01 -26.05
CA SER A 99 -6.18 -10.96 -24.95
C SER A 99 -4.76 -11.53 -25.00
N LEU A 100 -3.90 -11.10 -24.08
CA LEU A 100 -2.51 -11.54 -24.01
C LEU A 100 -2.34 -12.42 -22.76
N LEU A 101 -2.19 -13.72 -22.99
CA LEU A 101 -1.78 -14.68 -21.97
C LEU A 101 -0.27 -14.55 -21.78
N ALA A 102 0.15 -13.73 -20.82
CA ALA A 102 1.53 -13.73 -20.34
C ALA A 102 1.58 -14.51 -19.02
N GLU A 103 2.10 -15.73 -19.04
CA GLU A 103 2.54 -16.37 -17.80
C GLU A 103 3.76 -15.60 -17.29
N LEU A 104 3.54 -14.71 -16.31
CA LEU A 104 4.60 -14.00 -15.63
C LEU A 104 5.40 -15.00 -14.79
N SER A 105 6.41 -15.63 -15.40
CA SER A 105 7.35 -16.52 -14.73
C SER A 105 8.04 -15.81 -13.56
N MET A 106 8.25 -16.55 -12.47
CA MET A 106 8.75 -16.04 -11.19
C MET A 106 10.24 -15.67 -11.18
N HIS A 107 10.98 -15.91 -12.26
CA HIS A 107 12.43 -16.02 -12.15
C HIS A 107 13.28 -14.80 -12.51
N ASP A 108 12.76 -13.77 -13.18
CA ASP A 108 13.59 -12.63 -13.56
C ASP A 108 12.98 -11.28 -13.13
N GLU A 109 13.79 -10.48 -12.42
CA GLU A 109 13.52 -9.07 -12.05
C GLU A 109 13.68 -8.11 -13.24
N GLU A 110 13.94 -8.62 -14.45
CA GLU A 110 14.03 -7.78 -15.63
C GLU A 110 12.68 -7.09 -15.89
N ASP A 111 12.72 -5.78 -16.14
CA ASP A 111 11.56 -5.02 -16.56
C ASP A 111 10.94 -5.73 -17.77
N PHE A 112 9.74 -6.28 -17.59
CA PHE A 112 9.02 -6.92 -18.68
C PHE A 112 8.67 -5.86 -19.72
N GLU A 113 9.51 -5.74 -20.74
CA GLU A 113 9.31 -4.85 -21.87
C GLU A 113 8.39 -5.56 -22.86
N MET A 114 7.12 -5.15 -22.88
CA MET A 114 6.17 -5.65 -23.86
C MET A 114 6.35 -4.89 -25.19
N ASP A 115 7.41 -5.24 -25.90
CA ASP A 115 7.82 -4.54 -27.12
C ASP A 115 7.06 -5.08 -28.35
N LYS A 116 5.76 -4.75 -28.44
CA LYS A 116 5.07 -4.81 -29.75
C LYS A 116 5.41 -3.56 -30.54
N ASN A 117 6.63 -3.51 -31.03
CA ASN A 117 7.05 -2.48 -31.97
C ASN A 117 6.44 -2.77 -33.35
N GLN A 118 5.26 -2.22 -33.60
CA GLN A 118 4.78 -2.08 -34.97
C GLN A 118 5.34 -0.78 -35.52
N TYR A 119 6.43 -0.89 -36.28
CA TYR A 119 6.96 0.23 -37.04
C TYR A 119 6.07 0.42 -38.26
N VAL A 120 5.34 1.53 -38.31
CA VAL A 120 4.70 1.97 -39.54
C VAL A 120 5.57 3.08 -40.11
N SER A 121 6.31 2.76 -41.18
CA SER A 121 6.91 3.79 -42.02
C SER A 121 5.83 4.30 -42.94
N GLU A 122 5.40 5.55 -42.75
CA GLU A 122 4.45 6.20 -43.64
C GLU A 122 5.13 7.43 -44.25
N LYS A 123 5.09 7.54 -45.58
CA LYS A 123 5.51 8.77 -46.25
C LYS A 123 4.41 9.80 -46.09
N ILE A 124 4.75 10.92 -45.46
CA ILE A 124 3.81 12.02 -45.24
C ILE A 124 4.16 13.12 -46.24
N THR A 125 3.25 13.33 -47.19
CA THR A 125 3.30 14.48 -48.10
C THR A 125 2.40 15.57 -47.53
N VAL A 126 2.94 16.76 -47.32
CA VAL A 126 2.17 17.95 -46.90
C VAL A 126 2.09 18.91 -48.09
N PRO A 127 0.93 19.02 -48.76
CA PRO A 127 0.74 19.92 -49.89
C PRO A 127 1.03 21.38 -49.54
N ALA A 128 1.39 22.16 -50.55
CA ALA A 128 1.52 23.60 -50.43
C ALA A 128 0.19 24.22 -49.97
N GLY A 129 0.24 25.08 -48.96
CA GLY A 129 -0.94 25.71 -48.35
C GLY A 129 -1.53 24.96 -47.15
N GLU A 130 -0.99 23.78 -46.80
CA GLU A 130 -1.51 22.97 -45.70
C GLU A 130 -0.61 22.96 -44.46
N ARG A 131 -1.20 22.61 -43.31
CA ARG A 131 -0.49 22.39 -42.05
C ARG A 131 -0.74 20.95 -41.59
N PHE A 132 0.31 20.28 -41.15
CA PHE A 132 0.25 18.93 -40.62
C PHE A 132 0.72 18.92 -39.16
N THR A 133 -0.03 18.27 -38.29
CA THR A 133 0.29 18.17 -36.87
C THR A 133 0.13 16.72 -36.41
N LEU A 134 1.19 16.15 -35.84
CA LEU A 134 1.21 14.79 -35.29
C LEU A 134 1.18 14.86 -33.77
N TYR A 135 0.28 14.10 -33.17
CA TYR A 135 0.15 13.98 -31.73
C TYR A 135 0.42 12.54 -31.25
N GLN A 136 1.06 12.40 -30.10
CA GLN A 136 1.13 11.19 -29.31
C GLN A 136 0.03 11.22 -28.26
N LEU A 137 -0.82 10.20 -28.24
CA LEU A 137 -1.70 9.94 -27.11
C LEU A 137 -0.89 9.29 -25.99
N ARG A 138 -0.92 9.88 -24.81
CA ARG A 138 -0.38 9.31 -23.58
C ARG A 138 -1.54 8.89 -22.68
N PHE A 139 -1.40 7.76 -22.03
CA PHE A 139 -2.32 7.36 -20.97
C PHE A 139 -1.61 7.52 -19.63
N ASP A 140 -2.18 8.32 -18.75
CA ASP A 140 -1.67 8.60 -17.40
C ASP A 140 -2.01 7.46 -16.40
N GLY A 141 -2.19 6.24 -16.93
CA GLY A 141 -2.49 5.04 -16.17
C GLY A 141 -1.26 4.15 -15.96
N LEU A 142 -1.37 2.85 -16.26
CA LEU A 142 -0.30 1.87 -16.04
C LEU A 142 0.92 1.99 -16.98
N GLY A 143 1.17 3.19 -17.50
CA GLY A 143 2.10 3.43 -18.60
C GLY A 143 1.41 3.11 -19.93
N SER A 144 1.04 4.12 -20.69
CA SER A 144 0.82 3.92 -22.13
C SER A 144 1.21 5.15 -22.89
N SER A 145 1.73 4.93 -24.08
CA SER A 145 1.83 5.93 -25.13
C SER A 145 1.44 5.24 -26.43
N ALA A 146 0.47 5.78 -27.16
CA ALA A 146 0.11 5.36 -28.50
C ALA A 146 0.21 6.58 -29.40
N VAL A 147 0.86 6.47 -30.56
CA VAL A 147 0.95 7.59 -31.51
C VAL A 147 -0.19 7.47 -32.51
N PHE A 148 -0.98 8.53 -32.67
CA PHE A 148 -2.05 8.57 -33.65
C PHE A 148 -1.77 9.66 -34.68
N ASN A 149 -1.91 9.31 -35.96
CA ASN A 149 -1.92 10.28 -37.05
C ASN A 149 -3.34 10.81 -37.22
N THR A 150 -3.56 12.12 -37.04
CA THR A 150 -4.83 12.75 -37.41
C THR A 150 -4.56 13.85 -38.42
N LYS A 151 -4.99 13.65 -39.68
CA LYS A 151 -5.02 14.68 -40.73
C LYS A 151 -6.05 15.79 -40.47
N SER A 152 -6.58 15.91 -39.26
CA SER A 152 -7.69 16.82 -38.92
C SER A 152 -7.37 17.58 -37.64
N SER A 153 -7.64 18.88 -37.71
CA SER A 153 -7.34 19.88 -36.71
C SER A 153 -7.95 19.58 -35.34
N SER A 154 -7.11 19.72 -34.32
CA SER A 154 -7.41 19.66 -32.89
C SER A 154 -7.52 18.26 -32.30
N PRO A 155 -6.76 17.96 -31.23
CA PRO A 155 -6.95 16.73 -30.46
C PRO A 155 -8.39 16.64 -29.97
N ARG A 156 -9.07 15.52 -30.26
CA ARG A 156 -10.41 15.27 -29.72
C ARG A 156 -10.31 14.82 -28.27
N THR A 157 -11.29 15.20 -27.45
CA THR A 157 -11.44 14.64 -26.11
C THR A 157 -11.71 13.14 -26.23
N ILE A 158 -10.80 12.31 -25.73
CA ILE A 158 -10.99 10.87 -25.66
C ILE A 158 -11.62 10.56 -24.30
N PRO A 159 -12.73 9.79 -24.25
CA PRO A 159 -13.29 9.32 -22.99
C PRO A 159 -12.24 8.60 -22.15
N ALA A 160 -12.33 8.69 -20.81
CA ALA A 160 -11.43 7.96 -19.93
C ALA A 160 -11.45 6.46 -20.26
N GLY A 161 -10.25 5.87 -20.42
CA GLY A 161 -10.08 4.44 -20.64
C GLY A 161 -10.07 3.69 -19.32
N ARG A 162 -10.45 2.41 -19.37
CA ARG A 162 -10.42 1.52 -18.23
C ARG A 162 -9.57 0.31 -18.58
N ILE A 163 -8.67 -0.08 -17.67
CA ILE A 163 -7.94 -1.35 -17.77
C ILE A 163 -8.62 -2.32 -16.81
N GLU A 164 -8.95 -3.51 -17.30
CA GLU A 164 -9.54 -4.58 -16.49
C GLU A 164 -8.51 -5.69 -16.33
N CYS A 165 -7.99 -5.85 -15.12
CA CYS A 165 -7.04 -6.92 -14.81
C CYS A 165 -7.80 -8.06 -14.14
N MET A 166 -7.58 -9.31 -14.54
CA MET A 166 -8.07 -10.45 -13.77
C MET A 166 -6.94 -10.97 -12.86
N VAL A 167 -7.23 -11.01 -11.57
CA VAL A 167 -6.30 -11.48 -10.52
C VAL A 167 -6.87 -12.75 -9.92
N GLU A 168 -6.11 -13.85 -10.01
CA GLU A 168 -6.46 -15.10 -9.36
C GLU A 168 -5.75 -15.19 -8.02
N VAL A 169 -6.51 -15.07 -6.94
CA VAL A 169 -5.97 -15.21 -5.59
C VAL A 169 -6.26 -16.61 -5.11
N GLU A 170 -5.21 -17.35 -4.75
CA GLU A 170 -5.37 -18.60 -4.04
C GLU A 170 -5.91 -18.26 -2.65
N ALA A 171 -7.18 -18.61 -2.37
CA ALA A 171 -7.77 -18.33 -1.08
C ALA A 171 -7.10 -19.25 -0.07
N VAL A 172 -6.12 -18.73 0.67
CA VAL A 172 -5.60 -19.48 1.80
C VAL A 172 -6.72 -19.54 2.83
N PRO A 173 -7.20 -20.73 3.23
CA PRO A 173 -8.17 -20.82 4.30
C PRO A 173 -7.64 -20.03 5.50
N PRO A 174 -8.50 -19.29 6.24
CA PRO A 174 -8.08 -18.65 7.47
C PRO A 174 -7.41 -19.74 8.30
N GLY A 175 -6.11 -19.62 8.50
CA GLY A 175 -5.38 -20.57 9.32
C GLY A 175 -6.06 -20.61 10.68
N PRO A 176 -6.00 -21.74 11.41
CA PRO A 176 -6.37 -21.71 12.81
C PRO A 176 -5.64 -20.52 13.44
N PRO A 177 -6.35 -19.63 14.19
CA PRO A 177 -5.72 -18.48 14.80
C PRO A 177 -4.46 -18.98 15.50
N PRO A 178 -3.29 -18.35 15.27
CA PRO A 178 -2.08 -18.76 15.96
C PRO A 178 -2.43 -18.85 17.44
N ALA A 179 -2.13 -20.00 18.06
CA ALA A 179 -2.41 -20.22 19.48
C ALA A 179 -1.98 -18.95 20.21
N ALA A 180 -2.95 -18.28 20.85
CA ALA A 180 -2.76 -16.94 21.37
C ALA A 180 -1.43 -16.93 22.12
N PRO A 181 -0.43 -16.12 21.72
CA PRO A 181 0.82 -16.08 22.44
C PRO A 181 0.47 -15.80 23.89
N GLY A 182 1.06 -16.60 24.78
CA GLY A 182 0.82 -16.49 26.21
C GLY A 182 1.04 -15.05 26.70
N PRO A 183 0.55 -14.71 27.90
CA PRO A 183 0.78 -13.38 28.48
C PRO A 183 2.26 -13.02 28.39
N ILE A 184 2.56 -11.79 27.93
CA ILE A 184 3.93 -11.28 27.91
C ILE A 184 4.46 -11.31 29.36
N PRO A 185 5.65 -11.88 29.61
CA PRO A 185 6.24 -11.88 30.93
C PRO A 185 6.36 -10.47 31.50
N GLU A 186 6.27 -10.34 32.82
CA GLU A 186 6.64 -9.09 33.48
C GLU A 186 8.14 -8.86 33.33
N GLY A 187 8.56 -7.61 33.15
CA GLY A 187 9.95 -7.30 32.86
C GLY A 187 10.15 -5.87 32.38
N LYS A 188 11.41 -5.56 32.05
CA LYS A 188 11.79 -4.28 31.46
C LYS A 188 11.89 -4.43 29.95
N TYR A 189 11.22 -3.54 29.24
CA TYR A 189 11.13 -3.56 27.79
C TYR A 189 11.35 -2.18 27.22
N ALA A 190 11.89 -2.15 26.00
CA ALA A 190 11.74 -1.02 25.10
C ALA A 190 10.53 -1.28 24.19
N LEU A 191 9.64 -0.30 24.08
CA LEU A 191 8.46 -0.40 23.22
C LEU A 191 8.82 0.15 21.83
N ARG A 192 9.19 -0.74 20.92
CA ARG A 192 9.65 -0.37 19.58
C ARG A 192 8.48 -0.34 18.61
N THR A 193 8.26 0.82 18.01
CA THR A 193 7.18 1.04 17.03
C THR A 193 7.50 0.37 15.69
N TYR A 194 6.51 0.35 14.80
CA TYR A 194 6.70 -0.08 13.41
C TYR A 194 7.72 0.77 12.65
N HIS A 195 7.80 2.06 12.96
CA HIS A 195 8.76 2.99 12.36
C HIS A 195 10.19 2.83 12.92
N GLY A 196 10.40 1.87 13.82
CA GLY A 196 11.70 1.60 14.42
C GLY A 196 12.10 2.59 15.52
N THR A 197 11.25 3.54 15.87
CA THR A 197 11.39 4.44 17.02
C THR A 197 10.91 3.78 18.31
N PHE A 198 11.19 4.39 19.44
CA PHE A 198 10.90 3.89 20.77
C PHE A 198 9.99 4.86 21.53
N VAL A 199 9.04 4.33 22.29
CA VAL A 199 8.18 5.13 23.15
C VAL A 199 8.98 5.65 24.34
N SER A 200 9.02 6.97 24.53
CA SER A 200 9.85 7.67 25.51
C SER A 200 8.99 8.40 26.55
N ALA A 201 9.23 8.14 27.83
CA ALA A 201 8.65 8.87 28.95
C ALA A 201 9.50 10.09 29.33
N LYS A 202 8.94 11.31 29.23
CA LYS A 202 9.65 12.52 29.66
C LYS A 202 9.57 12.73 31.17
N PRO A 203 10.59 13.33 31.78
CA PRO A 203 10.53 13.71 33.19
C PRO A 203 9.45 14.78 33.42
N GLY A 204 8.91 14.84 34.64
CA GLY A 204 7.93 15.87 35.02
C GLY A 204 6.79 15.40 35.93
N GLY A 205 6.66 14.08 36.17
CA GLY A 205 5.62 13.53 37.04
C GLY A 205 4.28 13.39 36.33
N GLU A 206 3.18 13.74 37.00
CA GLU A 206 1.83 13.67 36.43
C GLU A 206 1.65 14.68 35.29
N GLY A 207 1.04 14.22 34.19
CA GLY A 207 0.79 15.02 32.98
C GLY A 207 1.99 15.17 32.06
N ALA A 208 3.16 14.66 32.45
CA ALA A 208 4.37 14.68 31.63
C ALA A 208 4.15 13.95 30.30
N SER A 209 4.78 14.45 29.23
CA SER A 209 4.54 13.98 27.88
C SER A 209 5.21 12.63 27.61
N VAL A 210 4.63 11.92 26.64
CA VAL A 210 5.19 10.71 26.06
C VAL A 210 5.35 10.97 24.56
N ASP A 211 6.52 10.67 24.01
CA ASP A 211 6.84 10.89 22.60
C ASP A 211 7.62 9.70 22.02
N LEU A 212 8.14 9.88 20.79
CA LEU A 212 8.95 8.89 20.10
C LEU A 212 10.41 9.34 20.03
N GLN A 213 11.34 8.40 20.21
CA GLN A 213 12.78 8.62 20.07
C GLN A 213 13.41 7.63 19.11
N ALA A 214 14.48 8.04 18.42
CA ALA A 214 15.17 7.19 17.44
C ALA A 214 16.03 6.10 18.09
N SER A 215 16.47 6.31 19.33
CA SER A 215 17.35 5.42 20.09
C SER A 215 16.71 4.98 21.39
N CYS A 216 17.04 3.77 21.83
CA CYS A 216 16.66 3.27 23.15
C CYS A 216 17.70 3.69 24.19
N GLY A 217 17.31 4.56 25.13
CA GLY A 217 18.05 4.91 26.33
C GLY A 217 17.22 4.69 27.58
N GLY A 218 17.56 5.40 28.67
CA GLY A 218 16.85 5.24 29.95
C GLY A 218 15.39 5.69 29.92
N PHE A 219 15.01 6.65 29.07
CA PHE A 219 13.64 7.19 29.01
C PHE A 219 12.68 6.30 28.21
N GLU A 220 13.23 5.39 27.42
CA GLU A 220 12.50 4.41 26.62
C GLU A 220 12.33 3.07 27.35
N GLU A 221 12.83 2.97 28.59
CA GLU A 221 12.65 1.80 29.45
C GLU A 221 11.27 1.83 30.12
N TRP A 222 10.49 0.76 29.86
CA TRP A 222 9.19 0.52 30.46
C TRP A 222 9.19 -0.80 31.22
N THR A 223 8.77 -0.76 32.48
CA THR A 223 8.47 -1.96 33.25
C THR A 223 7.01 -2.34 33.02
N LEU A 224 6.80 -3.54 32.48
CA LEU A 224 5.47 -4.12 32.32
C LEU A 224 5.02 -4.73 33.66
N VAL A 225 3.97 -4.17 34.25
CA VAL A 225 3.41 -4.59 35.54
C VAL A 225 2.07 -5.28 35.30
N ARG A 226 1.97 -6.57 35.59
CA ARG A 226 0.75 -7.35 35.37
C ARG A 226 -0.26 -7.07 36.47
N ILE A 227 -1.46 -6.68 36.06
CA ILE A 227 -2.57 -6.37 36.97
C ILE A 227 -3.47 -7.59 37.10
N ARG A 228 -4.00 -8.08 35.98
CA ARG A 228 -4.84 -9.28 35.90
C ARG A 228 -4.94 -9.78 34.46
N GLY A 229 -4.90 -11.10 34.24
CA GLY A 229 -5.08 -11.67 32.90
C GLY A 229 -4.07 -11.12 31.88
N SER A 230 -4.57 -10.44 30.85
CA SER A 230 -3.79 -9.73 29.81
C SER A 230 -3.78 -8.20 29.99
N ILE A 231 -4.17 -7.71 31.18
CA ILE A 231 -4.20 -6.30 31.54
C ILE A 231 -2.94 -5.94 32.33
N TYR A 232 -2.27 -4.89 31.88
CA TYR A 232 -1.00 -4.41 32.39
C TYR A 232 -1.00 -2.91 32.62
N GLY A 233 -0.17 -2.48 33.57
CA GLY A 233 0.35 -1.12 33.63
C GLY A 233 1.72 -1.04 32.94
N LEU A 234 1.98 0.09 32.28
CA LEU A 234 3.27 0.40 31.66
C LEU A 234 3.97 1.46 32.51
N ARG A 235 4.90 1.05 33.37
CA ARG A 235 5.61 1.96 34.28
C ARG A 235 6.90 2.47 33.64
N SER A 236 7.08 3.77 33.55
CA SER A 236 8.31 4.39 33.06
C SER A 236 9.46 4.26 34.06
N CYS A 237 10.68 4.57 33.61
CA CYS A 237 11.86 4.71 34.47
C CYS A 237 11.73 5.80 35.55
N HIS A 238 10.81 6.75 35.39
CA HIS A 238 10.51 7.81 36.38
C HIS A 238 9.53 7.35 37.46
N GLY A 239 9.06 6.10 37.40
CA GLY A 239 8.11 5.53 38.35
C GLY A 239 6.65 5.92 38.12
N THR A 240 6.35 6.68 37.07
CA THR A 240 4.99 7.02 36.60
C THR A 240 4.47 5.99 35.60
N TYR A 241 3.16 5.91 35.44
CA TYR A 241 2.49 4.99 34.51
C TYR A 241 1.98 5.73 33.28
N LEU A 242 2.04 5.07 32.12
CA LEU A 242 1.38 5.56 30.92
C LEU A 242 -0.13 5.68 31.15
N ARG A 243 -0.74 6.78 30.72
CA ARG A 243 -2.18 7.06 30.85
C ARG A 243 -2.78 7.41 29.50
N ALA A 244 -3.90 6.78 29.17
CA ALA A 244 -4.68 7.04 27.97
C ALA A 244 -5.86 7.96 28.27
N TRP A 245 -5.96 9.10 27.58
CA TRP A 245 -7.14 9.97 27.69
C TRP A 245 -8.31 9.45 26.84
N PRO A 246 -9.56 9.67 27.28
CA PRO A 246 -10.72 9.46 26.42
C PRO A 246 -10.73 10.48 25.26
N GLY A 247 -11.39 10.15 24.15
CA GLY A 247 -11.55 11.06 23.02
C GLY A 247 -11.49 10.43 21.63
N GLY A 248 -11.15 9.14 21.51
CA GLY A 248 -11.10 8.44 20.22
C GLY A 248 -9.79 8.68 19.45
N GLU A 249 -9.88 8.87 18.13
CA GLU A 249 -8.72 9.09 17.27
C GLU A 249 -8.01 10.41 17.61
N GLY A 250 -6.69 10.35 17.76
CA GLY A 250 -5.84 11.49 18.10
C GLY A 250 -5.82 11.85 19.59
N ALA A 251 -6.52 11.09 20.45
CA ALA A 251 -6.53 11.34 21.88
C ALA A 251 -5.12 11.19 22.50
N LYS A 252 -4.88 11.97 23.56
CA LYS A 252 -3.56 12.16 24.15
C LYS A 252 -3.12 10.97 25.01
N LEU A 253 -1.82 10.72 25.03
CA LEU A 253 -1.13 9.92 26.04
C LEU A 253 -0.29 10.83 26.93
N ASP A 254 -0.27 10.57 28.23
CA ASP A 254 0.66 11.21 29.18
C ASP A 254 1.01 10.26 30.33
N LEU A 255 1.66 10.79 31.36
CA LEU A 255 2.09 10.02 32.53
C LEU A 255 1.25 10.33 33.76
N GLN A 256 1.02 9.33 34.60
CA GLN A 256 0.30 9.41 35.87
C GLN A 256 1.20 8.90 37.00
N VAL A 257 1.21 9.60 38.15
CA VAL A 257 1.88 9.08 39.34
C VAL A 257 1.16 7.85 39.88
N ASP A 258 1.92 6.89 40.41
CA ASP A 258 1.36 5.71 41.06
C ASP A 258 0.41 6.11 42.20
N LYS A 259 -0.86 5.69 42.12
CA LYS A 259 -1.86 5.92 43.18
C LYS A 259 -1.95 4.74 44.16
N HIS A 260 -1.14 3.70 43.96
CA HIS A 260 -1.13 2.46 44.73
C HIS A 260 -2.50 1.76 44.82
N ASN A 261 -3.37 2.00 43.83
CA ASN A 261 -4.70 1.42 43.74
C ASN A 261 -5.13 1.32 42.27
N TRP A 262 -5.14 0.10 41.73
CA TRP A 262 -5.51 -0.16 40.34
C TRP A 262 -6.95 0.19 40.00
N ASP A 263 -7.88 0.12 40.96
CA ASP A 263 -9.27 0.53 40.75
C ASP A 263 -9.40 2.04 40.53
N ALA A 264 -8.47 2.82 41.10
CA ALA A 264 -8.38 4.27 40.91
C ALA A 264 -7.48 4.68 39.71
N MET A 265 -6.92 3.69 39.00
CA MET A 265 -5.97 3.85 37.90
C MET A 265 -6.47 3.16 36.63
N GLY A 266 -7.77 3.27 36.33
CA GLY A 266 -8.38 2.62 35.18
C GLY A 266 -7.82 3.07 33.83
N TRP A 267 -7.34 4.31 33.71
CA TRP A 267 -6.82 4.88 32.46
C TRP A 267 -5.36 4.49 32.18
N GLU A 268 -4.70 3.90 33.18
CA GLU A 268 -3.35 3.37 33.11
C GLU A 268 -3.34 1.85 32.87
N GLN A 269 -4.52 1.25 32.66
CA GLN A 269 -4.68 -0.18 32.35
C GLN A 269 -4.76 -0.39 30.85
N PHE A 270 -3.86 -1.22 30.33
CA PHE A 270 -3.80 -1.58 28.92
C PHE A 270 -3.93 -3.08 28.72
N THR A 271 -4.69 -3.48 27.72
CA THR A 271 -4.72 -4.86 27.23
C THR A 271 -3.70 -5.02 26.11
N ILE A 272 -2.79 -5.97 26.25
CA ILE A 272 -1.85 -6.30 25.18
C ILE A 272 -2.48 -7.34 24.26
N VAL A 273 -2.67 -6.98 23.00
CA VAL A 273 -3.36 -7.79 21.99
C VAL A 273 -2.33 -8.28 20.97
N PRO A 274 -2.16 -9.59 20.79
CA PRO A 274 -1.24 -10.10 19.77
C PRO A 274 -1.76 -9.82 18.36
N ILE A 275 -0.87 -9.32 17.50
CA ILE A 275 -1.14 -9.04 16.08
C ILE A 275 -0.40 -10.06 15.21
N THR A 276 0.91 -10.19 15.43
CA THR A 276 1.77 -11.21 14.81
C THR A 276 2.51 -11.97 15.90
N LYS A 277 3.47 -12.83 15.51
CA LYS A 277 4.34 -13.55 16.45
C LYS A 277 5.17 -12.60 17.35
N ASP A 278 5.50 -11.41 16.84
CA ASP A 278 6.48 -10.48 17.43
C ASP A 278 5.94 -9.05 17.58
N ARG A 279 4.70 -8.78 17.15
CA ARG A 279 4.04 -7.47 17.24
C ARG A 279 2.72 -7.56 17.95
N PHE A 280 2.45 -6.51 18.71
CA PHE A 280 1.29 -6.38 19.58
C PHE A 280 0.63 -5.02 19.38
N GLY A 281 -0.68 -4.97 19.54
CA GLY A 281 -1.43 -3.76 19.78
C GLY A 281 -1.53 -3.51 21.29
N ILE A 282 -1.40 -2.26 21.71
CA ILE A 282 -1.57 -1.85 23.11
C ILE A 282 -2.90 -1.12 23.21
N ARG A 283 -3.94 -1.80 23.73
CA ARG A 283 -5.31 -1.29 23.79
C ARG A 283 -5.60 -0.64 25.14
N SER A 284 -6.06 0.60 25.14
CA SER A 284 -6.51 1.32 26.34
C SER A 284 -7.85 0.79 26.86
N CYS A 285 -8.22 1.18 28.09
CA CYS A 285 -9.54 0.93 28.65
C CYS A 285 -10.68 1.60 27.87
N HIS A 286 -10.38 2.59 27.01
CA HIS A 286 -11.35 3.28 26.16
C HIS A 286 -11.58 2.59 24.82
N GLY A 287 -10.95 1.44 24.59
CA GLY A 287 -11.08 0.68 23.35
C GLY A 287 -10.25 1.22 22.19
N THR A 288 -9.36 2.18 22.44
CA THR A 288 -8.41 2.73 21.45
C THR A 288 -7.04 2.06 21.58
N TYR A 289 -6.22 2.10 20.54
CA TYR A 289 -4.88 1.54 20.50
C TYR A 289 -3.83 2.64 20.44
N ILE A 290 -2.67 2.42 21.06
CA ILE A 290 -1.51 3.30 20.90
C ILE A 290 -1.04 3.26 19.44
N ARG A 291 -0.82 4.44 18.86
CA ARG A 291 -0.37 4.64 17.49
C ARG A 291 0.87 5.54 17.45
N ALA A 292 1.88 5.10 16.71
CA ALA A 292 3.07 5.89 16.41
C ALA A 292 2.90 6.62 15.07
N CYS A 293 2.85 7.95 15.10
CA CYS A 293 2.67 8.77 13.91
C CYS A 293 4.02 9.16 13.28
N PRO A 294 4.08 9.38 11.95
CA PRO A 294 5.30 9.74 11.22
C PRO A 294 6.02 11.00 11.73
N GLU A 295 5.32 11.93 12.39
CA GLU A 295 5.86 13.20 12.89
C GLU A 295 6.49 13.08 14.29
N GLY A 296 6.77 11.86 14.75
CA GLY A 296 7.33 11.61 16.09
C GLY A 296 6.30 11.73 17.22
N LYS A 297 5.01 11.88 16.87
CA LYS A 297 3.90 11.93 17.81
C LYS A 297 3.45 10.52 18.19
N LEU A 298 3.09 10.34 19.45
CA LEU A 298 2.37 9.18 19.93
C LEU A 298 0.94 9.60 20.30
N ASP A 299 -0.07 8.91 19.77
CA ASP A 299 -1.47 9.16 20.13
C ASP A 299 -2.29 7.86 20.18
N LEU A 300 -3.61 8.01 20.35
CA LEU A 300 -4.55 6.91 20.36
C LEU A 300 -5.36 6.86 19.07
N GLN A 301 -5.69 5.65 18.63
CA GLN A 301 -6.48 5.39 17.44
C GLN A 301 -7.63 4.43 17.73
N VAL A 302 -8.79 4.65 17.11
CA VAL A 302 -9.91 3.69 17.21
C VAL A 302 -9.59 2.42 16.46
N ASP A 303 -10.12 1.30 16.92
CA ASP A 303 -10.04 0.05 16.20
C ASP A 303 -10.64 0.19 14.77
N LYS A 304 -9.83 -0.02 13.72
CA LYS A 304 -10.28 0.03 12.32
C LYS A 304 -10.60 -1.35 11.72
N HIS A 305 -10.55 -2.41 12.52
CA HIS A 305 -10.75 -3.81 12.12
C HIS A 305 -9.90 -4.29 10.92
N ASN A 306 -8.71 -3.70 10.70
CA ASN A 306 -7.80 -4.08 9.61
C ASN A 306 -6.31 -3.97 10.05
N TRP A 307 -5.75 -5.03 10.67
CA TRP A 307 -4.41 -4.96 11.29
C TRP A 307 -3.29 -4.85 10.27
N ALA A 308 -3.51 -5.34 9.04
CA ALA A 308 -2.58 -5.21 7.93
C ALA A 308 -2.43 -3.74 7.49
N SER A 309 -3.48 -2.92 7.63
CA SER A 309 -3.43 -1.48 7.39
C SER A 309 -3.01 -0.63 8.59
N MET A 310 -3.06 -1.21 9.80
CA MET A 310 -2.75 -0.56 11.09
C MET A 310 -1.31 -0.83 11.54
N ALA A 311 -0.36 -0.71 10.61
CA ALA A 311 1.05 -0.93 10.93
C ALA A 311 1.55 0.03 12.03
N TRP A 312 0.96 1.23 12.15
CA TRP A 312 1.40 2.26 13.08
C TRP A 312 1.09 1.93 14.55
N GLU A 313 0.20 0.96 14.77
CA GLU A 313 -0.20 0.42 16.07
C GLU A 313 0.59 -0.84 16.44
N HIS A 314 1.48 -1.33 15.55
CA HIS A 314 2.31 -2.50 15.81
C HIS A 314 3.49 -2.13 16.69
N ILE A 315 3.46 -2.59 17.94
CA ILE A 315 4.53 -2.41 18.91
C ILE A 315 5.23 -3.75 19.16
N ALA A 316 6.56 -3.76 19.08
CA ALA A 316 7.39 -4.86 19.55
C ALA A 316 7.86 -4.58 20.97
N PHE A 317 7.75 -5.58 21.85
CA PHE A 317 8.37 -5.56 23.17
C PHE A 317 9.79 -6.11 23.05
N GLN A 318 10.78 -5.21 23.08
CA GLN A 318 12.19 -5.58 23.05
C GLN A 318 12.69 -5.73 24.48
N ASP A 319 13.04 -6.95 24.88
CA ASP A 319 13.55 -7.25 26.22
C ASP A 319 14.86 -6.50 26.50
N LEU A 320 14.97 -5.91 27.68
CA LEU A 320 16.14 -5.16 28.14
C LEU A 320 16.91 -5.89 29.25
N GLN A 321 16.47 -7.07 29.67
CA GLN A 321 17.24 -7.92 30.59
C GLN A 321 18.33 -8.67 29.81
N ILE A 322 19.48 -8.03 29.63
CA ILE A 322 20.77 -8.64 29.25
C ILE A 322 21.74 -8.49 30.41
#